data_AF-A0A074VR78-F1
#
_entry.id   AF-A0A074VR78-F1
#
_cell.length_a   1.000
_cell.length_b   1.000
_cell.length_c   1.000
_cell.angle_alpha   90.00
_cell.angle_beta   90.00
_cell.angle_gamma   90.00
#
_symmetry.space_group_name_H-M   'P 1'
#
loop_
_entity.id
_entity.type
_entity.pdbx_description
1 polymer ?
#
loop_
_entity_poly.entity_id
_entity_poly.type
_entity_poly.pdbx_seq_one_letter_code
_entity_poly.pdbx_strand_id
1 'polypeptide(L)'
;SRSLRLFSSSHVVCLDREAYRIWHQRKIQEDPEWHERRRASRCQYLRDRRAGDPEYIEYKKRWQRERSAKAEVKAHLRLLNFLYRSCTKKAWFRELPWKTHAPNFYAQGVRFHCAICGLIRKGASRLLWSAHDNEPHLCNGCYARRGWTDAMPTGYEDCRSARDVAARKQQLDGIDPSKLP
;
A
#
# COMPACT_ATOMS: atom_id res chain seq x y z
N SER A 1 4.67 -30.71 -19.05
CA SER A 1 3.32 -30.99 -18.49
C SER A 1 2.83 -29.77 -17.71
N ARG A 2 1.88 -29.00 -18.24
CA ARG A 2 1.29 -27.83 -17.55
C ARG A 2 0.21 -28.34 -16.60
N SER A 3 0.43 -28.19 -15.30
CA SER A 3 -0.55 -28.52 -14.26
C SER A 3 -1.78 -27.62 -14.41
N LEU A 4 -2.87 -28.19 -14.95
CA LEU A 4 -4.22 -27.62 -14.93
C LEU A 4 -4.71 -27.63 -13.49
N ARG A 5 -4.57 -26.51 -12.77
CA ARG A 5 -5.23 -26.34 -11.47
C ARG A 5 -6.66 -25.87 -11.72
N LEU A 6 -7.62 -26.79 -11.54
CA LEU A 6 -9.03 -26.48 -11.47
C LEU A 6 -9.28 -25.63 -10.21
N PHE A 7 -9.51 -24.33 -10.40
CA PHE A 7 -9.93 -23.45 -9.31
C PHE A 7 -11.44 -23.60 -9.09
N SER A 8 -11.82 -24.54 -8.23
CA SER A 8 -13.22 -24.74 -7.84
C SER A 8 -13.70 -23.61 -6.91
N SER A 9 -14.68 -22.85 -7.37
CA SER A 9 -15.96 -22.63 -6.67
C SER A 9 -16.81 -21.66 -7.50
N SER A 10 -17.95 -22.17 -8.00
CA SER A 10 -19.02 -21.49 -8.77
C SER A 10 -18.68 -21.01 -10.20
N HIS A 11 -19.06 -21.82 -11.19
CA HIS A 11 -19.41 -21.49 -12.59
C HIS A 11 -18.54 -20.50 -13.39
N VAL A 12 -17.21 -20.64 -13.33
CA VAL A 12 -16.35 -20.00 -14.33
C VAL A 12 -15.25 -20.94 -14.76
N VAL A 13 -15.36 -21.45 -15.99
CA VAL A 13 -14.29 -22.19 -16.66
C VAL A 13 -13.27 -21.18 -17.17
N CYS A 14 -12.52 -20.56 -16.26
CA CYS A 14 -11.35 -19.78 -16.65
C CYS A 14 -10.20 -20.76 -16.91
N LEU A 15 -9.84 -20.91 -18.19
CA LEU A 15 -8.83 -21.86 -18.67
C LEU A 15 -7.43 -21.57 -18.09
N ASP A 16 -7.16 -20.33 -17.69
CA ASP A 16 -5.94 -19.93 -16.99
C ASP A 16 -6.14 -18.79 -15.98
N ARG A 17 -5.06 -18.47 -15.26
CA ARG A 17 -5.03 -17.49 -14.17
C ARG A 17 -5.21 -16.04 -14.64
N GLU A 18 -4.86 -15.73 -15.88
CA GLU A 18 -5.04 -14.39 -16.46
C GLU A 18 -6.49 -14.20 -16.88
N ALA A 19 -7.07 -15.19 -17.56
CA ALA A 19 -8.50 -15.22 -17.88
C ALA A 19 -9.37 -15.06 -16.61
N TYR A 20 -8.99 -15.72 -15.51
CA TYR A 20 -9.67 -15.53 -14.21
C TYR A 20 -9.55 -14.09 -13.68
N ARG A 21 -8.37 -13.47 -13.79
CA ARG A 21 -8.17 -12.09 -13.33
C ARG A 21 -9.02 -11.11 -14.14
N ILE A 22 -9.01 -11.24 -15.46
CA ILE A 22 -9.80 -10.40 -16.37
C ILE A 22 -11.30 -10.57 -16.09
N TRP A 23 -11.77 -11.82 -16.02
CA TRP A 23 -13.18 -12.11 -15.69
C TRP A 23 -13.58 -11.52 -14.34
N HIS A 24 -12.76 -11.71 -13.30
CA HIS A 24 -13.04 -11.21 -11.96
C HIS A 24 -13.08 -9.68 -11.92
N GLN A 25 -12.18 -9.01 -12.65
CA GLN A 25 -12.18 -7.55 -12.76
C GLN A 25 -13.44 -7.05 -13.47
N ARG A 26 -13.82 -7.69 -14.58
CA ARG A 26 -15.06 -7.39 -15.30
C ARG A 26 -16.29 -7.58 -14.42
N LYS A 27 -16.35 -8.67 -13.64
CA LYS A 27 -17.46 -8.91 -12.71
C LYS A 27 -17.57 -7.92 -11.57
N ILE A 28 -16.45 -7.39 -11.07
CA ILE A 28 -16.48 -6.29 -10.09
C ILE A 28 -17.14 -5.04 -10.68
N GLN A 29 -16.87 -4.76 -11.97
CA GLN A 29 -17.42 -3.58 -12.65
C GLN A 29 -18.90 -3.77 -13.01
N GLU A 30 -19.26 -4.95 -13.52
CA GLU A 30 -20.64 -5.29 -13.91
C GLU A 30 -21.58 -5.42 -12.71
N ASP A 31 -21.11 -5.97 -11.58
CA ASP A 31 -21.91 -6.24 -10.39
C ASP A 31 -21.12 -5.92 -9.10
N PRO A 32 -21.10 -4.63 -8.70
CA PRO A 32 -20.45 -4.20 -7.46
C PRO A 32 -21.05 -4.86 -6.21
N GLU A 33 -22.35 -5.14 -6.20
CA GLU A 33 -23.02 -5.77 -5.05
C GLU A 33 -22.59 -7.23 -4.87
N TRP A 34 -22.42 -7.99 -5.96
CA TRP A 34 -21.84 -9.34 -5.89
C TRP A 34 -20.45 -9.31 -5.27
N HIS A 35 -19.63 -8.33 -5.64
CA HIS A 35 -18.30 -8.18 -5.06
C HIS A 35 -18.38 -7.87 -3.57
N GLU A 36 -19.32 -7.03 -3.14
CA GLU A 36 -19.56 -6.77 -1.72
C GLU A 36 -20.04 -8.00 -0.95
N ARG A 37 -21.03 -8.74 -1.47
CA ARG A 37 -21.54 -9.98 -0.87
C ARG A 37 -20.43 -11.03 -0.74
N ARG A 38 -19.70 -11.31 -1.84
CA ARG A 38 -18.57 -12.26 -1.85
C ARG A 38 -17.49 -11.86 -0.85
N ARG A 39 -17.18 -10.57 -0.76
CA ARG A 39 -16.22 -10.04 0.22
C ARG A 39 -16.72 -10.21 1.65
N ALA A 40 -18.00 -9.94 1.91
CA ALA A 40 -18.62 -10.10 3.22
C ALA A 40 -18.61 -11.56 3.67
N SER A 41 -19.07 -12.51 2.83
CA SER A 41 -19.05 -13.95 3.13
C SER A 41 -17.63 -14.45 3.40
N ARG A 42 -16.66 -14.03 2.59
CA ARG A 42 -15.25 -14.38 2.81
C ARG A 42 -14.71 -13.80 4.12
N CYS A 43 -15.09 -12.56 4.46
CA CYS A 43 -14.73 -11.96 5.73
C CYS A 43 -15.32 -12.74 6.91
N GLN A 44 -16.57 -13.18 6.81
CA GLN A 44 -17.23 -13.96 7.86
C GLN A 44 -16.55 -15.31 8.06
N TYR A 45 -16.37 -16.10 6.99
CA TYR A 45 -15.63 -17.37 7.02
C TYR A 45 -14.25 -17.23 7.69
N LEU A 46 -13.50 -16.17 7.34
CA LEU A 46 -12.19 -15.94 7.94
C LEU A 46 -12.25 -15.52 9.41
N ARG A 47 -13.33 -14.88 9.87
CA ARG A 47 -13.54 -14.58 11.29
C ARG A 47 -13.86 -15.87 12.05
N ASP A 48 -14.81 -16.65 11.55
CA ASP A 48 -15.24 -17.90 12.20
C ASP A 48 -14.06 -18.88 12.32
N ARG A 49 -13.28 -19.02 11.24
CA ARG A 49 -12.06 -19.85 11.26
C ARG A 49 -10.99 -19.30 12.21
N ARG A 50 -10.89 -17.98 12.43
CA ARG A 50 -9.97 -17.44 13.46
C ARG A 50 -10.48 -17.65 14.88
N ALA A 51 -11.79 -17.81 15.07
CA ALA A 51 -12.37 -18.00 16.39
C ALA A 51 -12.32 -19.48 16.81
N GLY A 52 -12.54 -20.41 15.88
CA GLY A 52 -12.71 -21.84 16.18
C GLY A 52 -11.54 -22.76 15.85
N ASP A 53 -10.49 -22.30 15.15
CA ASP A 53 -9.40 -23.16 14.66
C ASP A 53 -8.03 -22.67 15.17
N PRO A 54 -7.53 -23.21 16.30
CA PRO A 54 -6.21 -22.88 16.85
C PRO A 54 -5.05 -23.19 15.89
N GLU A 55 -5.17 -24.26 15.09
CA GLU A 55 -4.12 -24.64 14.13
C GLU A 55 -4.01 -23.59 13.02
N TYR A 56 -5.15 -23.11 12.51
CA TYR A 56 -5.17 -22.02 11.56
C TYR A 56 -4.57 -20.73 12.12
N ILE A 57 -4.80 -20.41 13.40
CA ILE A 57 -4.18 -19.26 14.07
C ILE A 57 -2.66 -19.39 14.07
N GLU A 58 -2.13 -20.54 14.49
CA GLU A 58 -0.69 -20.78 14.53
C GLU A 58 -0.06 -20.81 13.13
N TYR A 59 -0.71 -21.46 12.16
CA TYR A 59 -0.32 -21.40 10.75
C TYR A 59 -0.23 -19.95 10.26
N LYS A 60 -1.23 -19.12 10.57
CA LYS A 60 -1.25 -17.71 10.17
C LYS A 60 -0.14 -16.90 10.85
N LYS A 61 0.14 -17.15 12.14
CA LYS A 61 1.26 -16.54 12.86
C LYS A 61 2.59 -16.91 12.23
N ARG A 62 2.84 -18.20 11.96
CA ARG A 62 4.05 -18.70 11.30
C ARG A 62 4.23 -18.07 9.93
N TRP A 63 3.21 -18.15 9.08
CA TRP A 63 3.21 -17.52 7.75
C TRP A 63 3.52 -16.02 7.82
N GLN A 64 2.98 -15.31 8.81
CA GLN A 64 3.25 -13.89 9.01
C GLN A 64 4.69 -13.63 9.44
N ARG A 65 5.27 -14.45 10.33
CA ARG A 65 6.69 -14.36 10.73
C ARG A 65 7.61 -14.59 9.54
N GLU A 66 7.42 -15.68 8.81
CA GLU A 66 8.21 -16.02 7.61
C GLU A 66 8.12 -14.91 6.56
N ARG A 67 6.90 -14.43 6.27
CA ARG A 67 6.70 -13.34 5.32
C ARG A 67 7.37 -12.05 5.77
N SER A 68 7.31 -11.72 7.06
CA SER A 68 7.89 -10.48 7.60
C SER A 68 9.41 -10.56 7.77
N ALA A 69 9.97 -11.78 7.86
CA ALA A 69 11.40 -12.02 7.88
C ALA A 69 12.06 -11.75 6.53
N LYS A 70 11.29 -11.84 5.43
CA LYS A 70 11.78 -11.50 4.09
C LYS A 70 12.27 -10.05 4.02
N ALA A 71 13.49 -9.87 3.54
CA ALA A 71 14.19 -8.58 3.57
C ALA A 71 13.41 -7.49 2.83
N GLU A 72 12.83 -7.81 1.68
CA GLU A 72 12.03 -6.89 0.86
C GLU A 72 10.74 -6.45 1.57
N VAL A 73 10.08 -7.38 2.30
CA VAL A 73 8.89 -7.06 3.08
C VAL A 73 9.27 -6.16 4.26
N LYS A 74 10.37 -6.48 4.94
CA LYS A 74 10.89 -5.68 6.06
C LYS A 74 11.25 -4.26 5.60
N ALA A 75 11.93 -4.11 4.46
CA ALA A 75 12.28 -2.82 3.88
C ALA A 75 11.03 -2.00 3.50
N HIS A 76 10.06 -2.63 2.85
CA HIS A 76 8.80 -1.99 2.49
C HIS A 76 8.01 -1.52 3.73
N LEU A 77 7.88 -2.37 4.76
CA LEU A 77 7.18 -2.01 5.99
C LEU A 77 7.90 -0.90 6.77
N ARG A 78 9.24 -0.89 6.76
CA ARG A 78 10.03 0.20 7.36
C ARG A 78 9.75 1.53 6.67
N LEU A 79 9.82 1.58 5.34
CA LEU A 79 9.54 2.79 4.57
C LEU A 79 8.08 3.25 4.75
N LEU A 80 7.12 2.34 4.65
CA LEU A 80 5.70 2.63 4.84
C LEU A 80 5.44 3.29 6.20
N ASN A 81 5.99 2.72 7.27
CA ASN A 81 5.86 3.25 8.62
C ASN A 81 6.62 4.57 8.81
N PHE A 82 7.81 4.68 8.23
CA PHE A 82 8.62 5.89 8.27
C PHE A 82 7.87 7.07 7.64
N LEU A 83 7.42 6.92 6.40
CA LEU A 83 6.68 7.94 5.66
C LEU A 83 5.41 8.37 6.42
N TYR A 84 4.62 7.40 6.89
CA TYR A 84 3.39 7.70 7.63
C TYR A 84 3.68 8.51 8.90
N ARG A 85 4.65 8.06 9.71
CA ARG A 85 5.01 8.73 10.96
C ARG A 85 5.61 10.11 10.72
N SER A 86 6.46 10.26 9.71
CA SER A 86 7.08 11.53 9.36
C SER A 86 6.03 12.55 8.89
N CYS A 87 5.16 12.17 7.94
CA CYS A 87 4.08 13.04 7.44
C CYS A 87 3.05 13.40 8.52
N THR A 88 2.81 12.50 9.49
CA THR A 88 1.86 12.75 10.59
C THR A 88 2.44 13.72 11.62
N LYS A 89 3.73 13.59 11.95
CA LYS A 89 4.34 14.31 13.08
C LYS A 89 5.03 15.62 12.69
N LYS A 90 5.40 15.80 11.42
CA LYS A 90 6.23 16.92 10.97
C LYS A 90 5.57 17.59 9.77
N ALA A 91 5.03 18.79 9.96
CA ALA A 91 4.37 19.52 8.89
C ALA A 91 5.31 19.79 7.71
N TRP A 92 6.51 20.31 8.00
CA TRP A 92 7.56 20.61 7.03
C TRP A 92 8.00 19.40 6.19
N PHE A 93 7.87 18.17 6.71
CA PHE A 93 8.24 16.97 5.95
C PHE A 93 7.37 16.80 4.71
N ARG A 94 6.12 17.30 4.78
CA ARG A 94 5.18 17.23 3.65
C ARG A 94 5.52 18.24 2.55
N GLU A 95 6.25 19.29 2.89
CA GLU A 95 6.65 20.39 2.01
C GLU A 95 8.00 20.15 1.31
N LEU A 96 8.65 19.02 1.58
CA LEU A 96 9.91 18.64 0.91
C LEU A 96 9.73 18.47 -0.61
N PRO A 97 10.80 18.55 -1.41
CA PRO A 97 10.72 18.43 -2.87
C PRO A 97 10.46 16.98 -3.30
N TRP A 98 9.20 16.56 -3.26
CA TRP A 98 8.80 15.22 -3.68
C TRP A 98 8.84 15.09 -5.20
N LYS A 99 9.42 13.98 -5.69
CA LYS A 99 9.68 13.75 -7.12
C LYS A 99 8.40 13.68 -7.96
N THR A 100 7.49 12.79 -7.59
CA THR A 100 6.31 12.48 -8.42
C THR A 100 5.00 12.68 -7.70
N HIS A 101 4.94 12.45 -6.38
CA HIS A 101 3.72 12.61 -5.60
C HIS A 101 4.03 13.32 -4.29
N ALA A 102 3.20 14.28 -3.92
CA ALA A 102 3.26 14.94 -2.62
C ALA A 102 2.33 14.27 -1.60
N PRO A 103 2.72 14.20 -0.32
CA PRO A 103 1.88 13.65 0.75
C PRO A 103 0.81 14.65 1.19
N ASN A 104 -0.46 14.31 0.97
CA ASN A 104 -1.60 15.06 1.49
C ASN A 104 -2.09 14.40 2.79
N PHE A 105 -1.98 15.13 3.89
CA PHE A 105 -2.39 14.67 5.21
C PHE A 105 -3.65 15.38 5.70
N TYR A 106 -4.66 14.61 6.10
CA TYR A 106 -5.95 15.11 6.56
C TYR A 106 -6.11 14.90 8.08
N ALA A 107 -6.72 15.88 8.74
CA ALA A 107 -7.01 15.81 10.17
C ALA A 107 -7.92 14.61 10.47
N GLN A 108 -8.96 14.44 9.66
CA GLN A 108 -9.86 13.30 9.70
C GLN A 108 -9.50 12.29 8.60
N GLY A 109 -9.91 11.04 8.78
CA GLY A 109 -9.71 10.04 7.74
C GLY A 109 -10.56 10.38 6.51
N VAL A 110 -9.96 10.29 5.32
CA VAL A 110 -10.67 10.49 4.05
C VAL A 110 -10.87 9.19 3.29
N ARG A 111 -11.97 9.11 2.52
CA ARG A 111 -12.21 8.02 1.58
C ARG A 111 -11.65 8.44 0.22
N PHE A 112 -10.80 7.59 -0.36
CA PHE A 112 -10.29 7.79 -1.71
C PHE A 112 -10.04 6.44 -2.40
N HIS A 113 -10.01 6.48 -3.73
CA HIS A 113 -9.64 5.36 -4.58
C HIS A 113 -8.13 5.40 -4.84
N CYS A 114 -7.42 4.32 -4.51
CA CYS A 114 -6.00 4.19 -4.86
C CYS A 114 -5.89 3.66 -6.29
N ALA A 115 -5.27 4.43 -7.19
CA ALA A 115 -5.21 4.05 -8.61
C ALA A 115 -4.48 2.72 -8.89
N ILE A 116 -3.56 2.29 -8.01
CA ILE A 116 -2.83 1.03 -8.19
C ILE A 116 -3.62 -0.18 -7.70
N CYS A 117 -4.29 -0.09 -6.54
CA CYS A 117 -4.89 -1.28 -5.91
C CYS A 117 -6.41 -1.27 -5.89
N GLY A 118 -7.05 -0.19 -6.31
CA GLY A 118 -8.51 -0.01 -6.29
C GLY A 118 -9.16 -0.05 -4.91
N LEU A 119 -8.37 -0.20 -3.84
CA LEU A 119 -8.90 -0.38 -2.49
C LEU A 119 -9.33 0.97 -1.90
N ILE A 120 -10.65 1.11 -1.70
CA ILE A 120 -11.18 2.06 -0.71
C ILE A 120 -10.85 1.50 0.68
N ARG A 121 -9.90 2.12 1.38
CA ARG A 121 -9.48 1.68 2.71
C ARG A 121 -10.63 1.87 3.70
N LYS A 122 -11.23 0.76 4.19
CA LYS A 122 -12.17 0.77 5.33
C LYS A 122 -11.46 1.41 6.53
N GLY A 123 -12.01 2.49 7.08
CA GLY A 123 -11.42 3.24 8.19
C GLY A 123 -10.75 4.57 7.82
N ALA A 124 -10.95 5.06 6.59
CA ALA A 124 -10.61 6.40 6.12
C ALA A 124 -9.13 6.81 6.39
N SER A 125 -8.29 6.76 5.36
CA SER A 125 -6.87 7.00 5.55
C SER A 125 -6.61 8.50 5.68
N ARG A 126 -5.79 8.88 6.65
CA ARG A 126 -5.38 10.28 6.87
C ARG A 126 -4.24 10.73 5.97
N LEU A 127 -3.61 9.82 5.22
CA LEU A 127 -2.47 10.10 4.35
C LEU A 127 -2.71 9.49 2.98
N LEU A 128 -2.67 10.34 1.96
CA LEU A 128 -2.65 9.94 0.57
C LEU A 128 -1.50 10.64 -0.16
N TRP A 129 -1.12 10.10 -1.30
CA TRP A 129 -0.06 10.63 -2.15
C TRP A 129 -0.68 11.10 -3.45
N SER A 130 -0.60 12.38 -3.76
CA SER A 130 -1.16 12.97 -4.97
C SER A 130 -0.08 13.24 -5.97
N ALA A 131 -0.26 12.81 -7.22
CA ALA A 131 0.58 13.26 -8.31
C ALA A 131 0.50 14.80 -8.44
N HIS A 132 1.60 15.42 -8.84
CA HIS A 132 1.64 16.87 -9.10
C HIS A 132 0.71 17.28 -10.24
N ASP A 133 0.46 16.36 -11.17
CA ASP A 133 -0.20 16.62 -12.46
C ASP A 133 -1.73 16.37 -12.42
N ASN A 134 -2.32 16.32 -11.22
CA ASN A 134 -3.75 16.06 -10.93
C ASN A 134 -4.33 14.72 -11.43
N GLU A 135 -4.24 13.72 -10.55
CA GLU A 135 -4.75 12.35 -10.62
C GLU A 135 -3.87 11.38 -11.43
N PRO A 136 -3.23 10.39 -10.76
CA PRO A 136 -3.88 9.57 -9.74
C PRO A 136 -3.39 9.71 -8.28
N HIS A 137 -4.29 9.50 -7.32
CA HIS A 137 -3.95 9.34 -5.91
C HIS A 137 -3.50 7.90 -5.57
N LEU A 138 -2.47 7.81 -4.72
CA LEU A 138 -1.95 6.54 -4.21
C LEU A 138 -2.12 6.43 -2.70
N CYS A 139 -2.46 5.24 -2.22
CA CYS A 139 -2.36 4.97 -0.80
C CYS A 139 -0.90 4.83 -0.36
N ASN A 140 -0.61 5.12 0.90
CA ASN A 140 0.75 5.02 1.46
C ASN A 140 1.42 3.66 1.20
N GLY A 141 0.63 2.58 1.23
CA GLY A 141 1.14 1.24 0.96
C GLY A 141 1.49 0.98 -0.51
N CYS A 142 0.85 1.64 -1.47
CA CYS A 142 1.22 1.52 -2.89
C CYS A 142 2.36 2.47 -3.24
N TYR A 143 2.37 3.68 -2.68
CA TYR A 143 3.49 4.61 -2.84
C TYR A 143 4.81 4.03 -2.31
N ALA A 144 4.82 3.48 -1.10
CA ALA A 144 6.01 2.87 -0.49
C ALA A 144 6.50 1.57 -1.17
N ARG A 145 5.79 1.02 -2.17
CA ARG A 145 6.30 -0.14 -2.94
C ARG A 145 7.43 0.23 -3.89
N ARG A 146 7.59 1.52 -4.20
CA ARG A 146 8.65 2.03 -5.06
C ARG A 146 10.04 1.92 -4.44
N GLY A 147 10.13 1.68 -3.13
CA GLY A 147 11.39 1.59 -2.41
C GLY A 147 11.91 2.96 -1.97
N TRP A 148 13.03 2.96 -1.23
CA TRP A 148 13.52 4.17 -0.57
C TRP A 148 13.96 5.24 -1.57
N THR A 149 14.72 4.86 -2.60
CA THR A 149 15.26 5.80 -3.59
C THR A 149 14.17 6.59 -4.30
N ASP A 150 13.09 5.93 -4.71
CA ASP A 150 12.03 6.56 -5.50
C ASP A 150 10.93 7.18 -4.64
N ALA A 151 10.74 6.67 -3.42
CA ALA A 151 9.71 7.19 -2.54
C ALA A 151 10.15 8.40 -1.73
N MET A 152 11.46 8.61 -1.52
CA MET A 152 11.99 9.74 -0.76
C MET A 152 12.03 11.04 -1.59
N PRO A 153 11.97 12.22 -0.95
CA PRO A 153 12.15 13.51 -1.63
C PRO A 153 13.55 13.63 -2.26
N THR A 154 13.67 14.49 -3.26
CA THR A 154 14.95 14.79 -3.91
C THR A 154 15.96 15.32 -2.90
N GLY A 155 17.15 14.71 -2.84
CA GLY A 155 18.21 15.04 -1.90
C GLY A 155 18.11 14.36 -0.54
N TYR A 156 17.13 13.47 -0.33
CA TYR A 156 16.90 12.71 0.91
C TYR A 156 16.86 11.18 0.69
N GLU A 157 17.33 10.69 -0.47
CA GLU A 157 17.26 9.30 -0.91
C GLU A 157 18.03 8.33 -0.03
N ASP A 158 19.03 8.81 0.69
CA ASP A 158 19.91 8.06 1.59
C ASP A 158 19.40 8.03 3.04
N CYS A 159 18.50 8.94 3.41
CA CYS A 159 17.96 9.04 4.75
C CYS A 159 17.11 7.82 5.12
N ARG A 160 17.37 7.20 6.28
CA ARG A 160 16.63 6.02 6.77
C ARG A 160 15.91 6.27 8.09
N SER A 161 16.19 7.40 8.72
CA SER A 161 15.64 7.78 10.02
C SER A 161 15.14 9.21 10.04
N ALA A 162 14.31 9.53 11.04
CA ALA A 162 13.83 10.90 11.25
C ALA A 162 14.97 11.86 11.63
N ARG A 163 16.04 11.34 12.24
CA ARG A 163 17.25 12.11 12.57
C ARG A 163 18.01 12.43 11.29
N ASP A 164 18.16 11.47 10.39
CA ASP A 164 18.87 11.65 9.12
C ASP A 164 18.19 12.76 8.30
N VAL A 165 16.86 12.71 8.17
CA VAL A 165 16.12 13.75 7.45
C VAL A 165 16.22 15.11 8.13
N ALA A 166 16.21 15.18 9.46
CA ALA A 166 16.37 16.45 10.16
C ALA A 166 17.78 17.04 9.95
N ALA A 167 18.82 16.21 10.05
CA ALA A 167 20.19 16.61 9.77
C ALA A 167 20.37 17.03 8.31
N ARG A 168 19.80 16.26 7.38
CA ARG A 168 19.83 16.57 5.95
C ARG A 168 19.10 17.87 5.64
N LYS A 169 17.95 18.12 6.28
CA LYS A 169 17.26 19.41 6.16
C LYS A 169 18.13 20.57 6.63
N GLN A 170 18.84 20.45 7.74
CA GLN A 170 19.77 21.50 8.20
C GLN A 170 20.91 21.74 7.20
N GLN A 171 21.43 20.69 6.56
CA GLN A 171 22.46 20.82 5.52
C GLN A 171 21.94 21.50 4.25
N LEU A 172 20.65 21.31 3.95
CA LEU A 172 20.02 21.82 2.74
C LEU A 172 19.27 23.14 2.95
N ASP A 173 19.08 23.58 4.20
CA ASP A 173 18.44 24.86 4.50
C ASP A 173 19.31 26.00 3.94
N GLY A 174 18.77 26.74 2.96
CA GLY A 174 19.47 27.78 2.21
C GLY A 174 20.03 27.34 0.85
N ILE A 175 19.91 26.06 0.48
CA ILE A 175 20.28 25.53 -0.83
C ILE A 175 19.04 25.40 -1.70
N ASP A 176 19.08 25.95 -2.91
CA ASP A 176 18.01 25.84 -3.91
C ASP A 176 17.81 24.36 -4.32
N PRO A 177 16.58 23.80 -4.20
CA PRO A 177 16.28 22.43 -4.59
C PRO A 177 16.62 22.09 -6.04
N SER A 178 16.61 23.07 -6.95
CA SER A 178 16.96 22.88 -8.37
C SER A 178 18.46 22.66 -8.61
N LYS A 179 19.28 22.94 -7.59
CA LYS A 179 20.75 22.76 -7.60
C LYS A 179 21.19 21.48 -6.90
N LEU A 180 20.25 20.66 -6.42
CA LEU A 180 20.56 19.36 -5.86
C LEU A 180 20.84 18.36 -6.99
N PRO A 181 21.89 17.54 -6.87
CA PRO A 181 22.26 16.56 -7.88
C PRO A 181 21.21 15.44 -8.05
#